data_AF-I6B2W9-F1
#
_entry.id   AF-I6B2W9-F1
#
_cell.length_a   1.000
_cell.length_b   1.000
_cell.length_c   1.000
_cell.angle_alpha   90.00
_cell.angle_beta   90.00
_cell.angle_gamma   90.00
#
_symmetry.space_group_name_H-M   'P 1'
#
loop_
_entity.id
_entity.type
_entity.pdbx_description
1 polymer ?
#
loop_
_entity_poly.entity_id
_entity_poly.type
_entity_poly.pdbx_seq_one_letter_code
_entity_poly.pdbx_strand_id
1 'polypeptide(L)'
;MKTGIELIAEERNRQIKVKGFTAAHDDKHEGGEMIRAGLSYVMIADGQGKGIRFPACFFPRMWPWERRWWKPSGDPVENLAKAGALIAAEIDRLQRKRNRKN
;
A
#
# COMPACT_ATOMS: atom_id res chain seq x y z
N MET A 1 10.31 -19.45 6.96
CA MET A 1 9.80 -18.07 7.03
C MET A 1 9.61 -17.56 5.62
N LYS A 2 8.55 -16.80 5.34
CA LYS A 2 8.41 -16.11 4.05
C LYS A 2 9.39 -14.95 3.98
N THR A 3 9.97 -14.73 2.81
CA THR A 3 10.80 -13.57 2.49
C THR A 3 9.94 -12.31 2.34
N GLY A 4 10.58 -11.13 2.41
CA GLY A 4 9.85 -9.85 2.23
C GLY A 4 9.16 -9.74 0.87
N ILE A 5 9.78 -10.27 -0.19
CA ILE A 5 9.21 -10.28 -1.54
C ILE A 5 7.94 -11.14 -1.59
N GLU A 6 7.96 -12.32 -0.97
CA GLU A 6 6.79 -13.21 -0.90
C GLU A 6 5.62 -12.56 -0.16
N LEU A 7 5.89 -11.87 0.95
CA LEU A 7 4.85 -11.16 1.72
C LEU A 7 4.22 -10.02 0.92
N ILE A 8 5.02 -9.25 0.17
CA ILE A 8 4.53 -8.20 -0.72
C ILE A 8 3.66 -8.80 -1.84
N ALA A 9 4.10 -9.90 -2.45
CA ALA A 9 3.36 -10.57 -3.51
C ALA A 9 2.01 -11.12 -3.01
N GLU A 10 1.98 -11.70 -1.81
CA GLU A 10 0.75 -12.19 -1.20
C GLU A 10 -0.23 -11.06 -0.87
N GLU A 11 0.25 -9.97 -0.29
CA GLU A 11 -0.60 -8.81 0.01
C GLU A 11 -1.12 -8.16 -1.29
N ARG A 12 -0.30 -8.10 -2.35
CA ARG A 12 -0.76 -7.63 -3.66
C ARG A 12 -1.86 -8.54 -4.23
N ASN A 13 -1.67 -9.85 -4.16
CA ASN A 13 -2.69 -10.82 -4.55
C ASN A 13 -3.98 -10.65 -3.74
N ARG A 14 -3.88 -10.39 -2.43
CA ARG A 14 -5.04 -10.13 -1.57
C ARG A 14 -5.76 -8.84 -1.95
N GLN A 15 -5.03 -7.76 -2.24
CA GLN A 15 -5.61 -6.50 -2.72
C GLN A 15 -6.41 -6.70 -4.02
N ILE A 16 -5.88 -7.49 -4.96
CA ILE A 16 -6.57 -7.81 -6.20
C ILE A 16 -7.81 -8.67 -5.94
N LYS A 17 -7.64 -9.83 -5.29
CA LYS A 17 -8.70 -10.86 -5.15
C LYS A 17 -9.80 -10.49 -4.16
N VAL A 18 -9.46 -9.83 -3.06
CA VAL A 18 -10.39 -9.57 -1.96
C VAL A 18 -10.92 -8.14 -2.01
N LYS A 19 -10.09 -7.16 -2.39
CA LYS A 19 -10.50 -5.75 -2.42
C LYS A 19 -10.91 -5.28 -3.82
N GLY A 20 -10.67 -6.07 -4.86
CA GLY A 20 -10.97 -5.69 -6.25
C GLY A 20 -10.05 -4.62 -6.81
N PHE A 21 -8.85 -4.43 -6.22
CA PHE A 21 -7.86 -3.44 -6.67
C PHE A 21 -7.11 -3.96 -7.90
N THR A 22 -7.84 -4.12 -9.00
CA THR A 22 -7.33 -4.63 -10.28
C THR A 22 -6.43 -3.60 -10.97
N ALA A 23 -5.70 -4.03 -12.00
CA ALA A 23 -4.93 -3.12 -12.85
C ALA A 23 -5.78 -1.97 -13.42
N ALA A 24 -7.02 -2.24 -13.82
CA ALA A 24 -7.96 -1.24 -14.31
C ALA A 24 -8.46 -0.29 -13.22
N HIS A 25 -8.54 -0.75 -11.96
CA HIS A 25 -8.79 0.13 -10.82
C HIS A 25 -7.59 1.05 -10.60
N ASP A 26 -6.37 0.49 -10.56
CA ASP A 26 -5.15 1.24 -10.29
C ASP A 26 -4.89 2.31 -11.36
N ASP A 27 -5.21 2.02 -12.62
CA ASP A 27 -5.12 2.97 -13.74
C ASP A 27 -5.97 4.24 -13.54
N LYS A 28 -7.00 4.21 -12.68
CA LYS A 28 -7.82 5.40 -12.37
C LYS A 28 -7.18 6.35 -11.35
N HIS A 29 -6.09 5.93 -10.72
CA HIS A 29 -5.40 6.68 -9.66
C HIS A 29 -4.09 7.27 -10.21
N GLU A 30 -4.20 8.40 -10.92
CA GLU A 30 -3.05 9.03 -11.59
C GLU A 30 -2.35 10.10 -10.73
N GLY A 31 -2.94 10.50 -9.60
CA GLY A 31 -2.49 11.58 -8.73
C GLY A 31 -1.46 11.18 -7.67
N GLY A 32 -0.86 9.98 -7.80
CA GLY A 32 0.11 9.44 -6.85
C GLY A 32 -0.53 8.85 -5.59
N GLU A 33 -1.81 8.47 -5.64
CA GLU A 33 -2.56 7.91 -4.52
C GLU A 33 -1.86 6.66 -3.96
N MET A 34 -1.47 5.70 -4.81
CA MET A 34 -0.79 4.48 -4.36
C MET A 34 0.51 4.78 -3.61
N ILE A 35 1.29 5.77 -4.06
CA ILE A 35 2.52 6.21 -3.37
C ILE A 35 2.17 6.77 -2.00
N ARG A 36 1.22 7.69 -1.91
CA ARG A 36 0.81 8.30 -0.63
C ARG A 36 0.23 7.27 0.35
N ALA A 37 -0.52 6.29 -0.15
CA ALA A 37 -1.02 5.18 0.64
C ALA A 37 0.13 4.27 1.13
N GLY A 38 1.11 3.99 0.28
CA GLY A 38 2.31 3.23 0.66
C GLY A 38 3.11 3.94 1.76
N LEU A 39 3.39 5.24 1.59
CA LEU A 39 4.07 6.07 2.59
C LEU A 39 3.35 6.08 3.94
N SER A 40 2.02 6.08 3.92
CA SER A 40 1.21 6.05 5.13
C SER A 40 1.45 4.78 5.95
N TYR A 41 1.59 3.61 5.32
CA TYR A 41 1.94 2.37 6.00
C TYR A 41 3.40 2.32 6.45
N VAL A 42 4.33 2.86 5.65
CA VAL A 42 5.76 2.98 6.04
C VAL A 42 5.90 3.82 7.31
N MET A 43 5.18 4.94 7.42
CA MET A 43 5.18 5.79 8.60
C MET A 43 4.77 5.05 9.87
N ILE A 44 3.76 4.18 9.77
CA ILE A 44 3.34 3.33 10.90
C ILE A 44 4.45 2.35 11.29
N ALA A 45 5.01 1.65 10.31
CA ALA A 45 6.07 0.66 10.55
C ALA A 45 7.32 1.30 11.17
N ASP A 46 7.74 2.46 10.68
CA ASP A 46 8.86 3.23 11.21
C ASP A 46 8.62 3.67 12.67
N GLY A 47 7.43 4.20 12.96
CA GLY A 47 7.08 4.55 14.34
C GLY A 47 7.04 3.34 15.27
N GLN A 48 6.53 2.20 14.79
CA GLN A 48 6.53 0.94 15.55
C GLN A 48 7.95 0.47 15.89
N GLY A 49 8.88 0.56 14.94
CA GLY A 49 10.31 0.27 15.18
C GLY A 49 10.95 1.18 16.23
N LYS A 50 10.43 2.39 16.41
CA LYS A 50 10.85 3.36 17.43
C LYS A 50 10.10 3.23 18.76
N GLY A 51 9.25 2.20 18.91
CA GLY A 51 8.43 1.99 20.10
C GLY A 51 7.23 2.93 20.23
N ILE A 52 6.90 3.70 19.18
CA ILE A 52 5.74 4.59 19.16
C ILE A 52 4.47 3.75 19.06
N ARG A 53 3.55 3.96 20.01
CA ARG A 53 2.21 3.40 19.97
C ARG A 53 1.25 4.38 19.31
N PHE A 54 0.85 4.08 18.08
CA PHE A 54 -0.18 4.86 17.41
C PHE A 54 -1.55 4.57 18.01
N PRO A 55 -2.35 5.59 18.35
CA PRO A 55 -3.75 5.39 18.73
C PRO A 55 -4.52 4.65 17.62
N ALA A 56 -5.52 3.86 18.00
CA ALA A 56 -6.39 3.17 17.02
C ALA A 56 -7.09 4.16 16.06
N CYS A 57 -7.27 5.41 16.49
CA CYS A 57 -7.86 6.48 15.69
C CYS A 57 -6.85 7.21 14.78
N PHE A 58 -5.55 6.89 14.84
CA PHE A 58 -4.53 7.57 14.04
C PHE A 58 -4.82 7.42 12.55
N PHE A 59 -4.88 8.56 11.86
CA PHE A 59 -5.18 8.65 10.45
C PHE A 59 -4.13 9.51 9.74
N PRO A 60 -3.27 8.91 8.89
CA PRO A 60 -2.22 9.64 8.19
C PRO A 60 -2.79 10.74 7.30
N ARG A 61 -2.27 11.97 7.41
CA ARG A 61 -2.69 13.11 6.55
C ARG A 61 -2.52 12.83 5.06
N MET A 62 -1.54 12.00 4.71
CA MET A 62 -1.23 11.66 3.33
C MET A 62 -2.16 10.58 2.76
N TRP A 63 -2.93 9.87 3.60
CA TRP A 63 -3.78 8.79 3.13
C TRP A 63 -4.82 9.31 2.11
N PRO A 64 -4.85 8.78 0.87
CA PRO A 64 -5.59 9.42 -0.22
C PRO A 64 -7.07 9.02 -0.31
N TRP A 65 -7.51 8.04 0.49
CA TRP A 65 -8.85 7.45 0.37
C TRP A 65 -9.66 7.61 1.66
N GLU A 66 -10.91 7.20 1.63
CA GLU A 66 -11.76 7.25 2.81
C GLU A 66 -11.19 6.46 4.00
N ARG A 67 -11.47 6.94 5.21
CA ARG A 67 -10.97 6.38 6.46
C ARG A 67 -11.28 4.90 6.66
N ARG A 68 -12.43 4.42 6.15
CA ARG A 68 -12.81 2.99 6.22
C ARG A 68 -11.82 2.03 5.57
N TRP A 69 -11.02 2.52 4.61
CA TRP A 69 -10.00 1.74 3.91
C TRP A 69 -8.64 1.73 4.61
N TRP A 70 -8.46 2.62 5.58
CA TRP A 70 -7.25 2.67 6.40
C TRP A 70 -7.30 1.59 7.48
N LYS A 71 -6.45 0.56 7.32
CA LYS A 71 -6.41 -0.61 8.21
C LYS A 71 -4.95 -0.95 8.57
N PRO A 72 -4.28 -0.14 9.41
CA PRO A 72 -2.92 -0.42 9.87
C PRO A 72 -2.90 -1.69 10.71
N SER A 73 -1.78 -2.40 10.69
CA SER A 73 -1.53 -3.54 11.57
C SER A 73 -0.71 -3.12 12.79
N GLY A 74 -0.80 -3.89 13.87
CA GLY A 74 0.14 -3.82 14.99
C GLY A 74 1.52 -4.38 14.64
N ASP A 75 1.64 -5.15 13.57
CA ASP A 75 2.89 -5.72 13.08
C ASP A 75 3.53 -4.81 12.00
N PRO A 76 4.76 -4.31 12.20
CA PRO A 76 5.47 -3.52 11.19
C PRO A 76 5.71 -4.29 9.89
N VAL A 77 5.89 -5.62 9.93
CA VAL A 77 6.11 -6.44 8.73
C VAL A 77 4.88 -6.42 7.83
N GLU A 78 3.68 -6.58 8.40
CA GLU A 78 2.43 -6.50 7.64
C GLU A 78 2.19 -5.12 7.03
N ASN A 79 2.57 -4.05 7.75
CA ASN A 79 2.47 -2.69 7.24
C ASN A 79 3.42 -2.47 6.05
N LEU A 80 4.67 -2.96 6.15
CA LEU A 80 5.62 -2.91 5.04
C LEU A 80 5.17 -3.76 3.85
N ALA A 81 4.54 -4.92 4.08
CA ALA A 81 3.95 -5.72 3.00
C ALA A 81 2.83 -4.96 2.27
N LYS A 82 1.93 -4.28 3.01
CA LYS A 82 0.89 -3.39 2.43
C LYS A 82 1.51 -2.25 1.63
N ALA A 83 2.55 -1.61 2.18
CA ALA A 83 3.26 -0.54 1.50
C ALA A 83 3.91 -1.02 0.19
N GLY A 84 4.65 -2.12 0.24
CA GLY A 84 5.31 -2.71 -0.93
C GLY A 84 4.31 -3.13 -2.00
N ALA A 85 3.16 -3.70 -1.61
CA ALA A 85 2.10 -4.07 -2.55
C ALA A 85 1.49 -2.86 -3.27
N LEU A 86 1.32 -1.73 -2.57
CA LEU A 86 0.86 -0.47 -3.16
C LEU A 86 1.90 0.14 -4.11
N ILE A 87 3.19 0.07 -3.75
CA ILE A 87 4.29 0.52 -4.61
C ILE A 87 4.38 -0.34 -5.88
N ALA A 88 4.25 -1.66 -5.75
CA ALA A 88 4.21 -2.56 -6.90
C ALA A 88 3.04 -2.22 -7.84
N ALA A 89 1.85 -1.94 -7.29
CA ALA A 89 0.70 -1.51 -8.07
C ALA A 89 0.96 -0.22 -8.86
N GLU A 90 1.64 0.77 -8.26
CA GLU A 90 2.02 2.01 -8.97
C GLU A 90 3.07 1.77 -10.04
N ILE A 91 4.09 0.95 -9.79
CA ILE A 91 5.10 0.58 -10.78
C ILE A 91 4.41 -0.05 -11.99
N ASP A 92 3.52 -1.02 -11.78
CA ASP A 92 2.80 -1.68 -12.86
C ASP A 92 1.92 -0.69 -13.65
N ARG A 93 1.26 0.24 -12.96
CA ARG A 93 0.45 1.30 -13.58
C ARG A 93 1.29 2.20 -14.47
N LEU A 94 2.45 2.65 -13.98
CA LEU A 94 3.38 3.49 -14.75
C LEU A 94 3.94 2.75 -15.97
N GLN A 95 4.27 1.46 -15.81
CA GLN A 95 4.71 0.62 -16.93
C GLN A 95 3.60 0.49 -17.99
N ARG A 96 2.34 0.21 -17.59
CA ARG A 96 1.20 0.19 -18.52
C ARG A 96 1.00 1.53 -19.23
N LYS A 97 1.08 2.65 -18.50
CA LYS A 97 0.97 4.00 -19.08
C LYS A 97 2.07 4.26 -20.11
N ARG A 98 3.31 3.83 -19.86
CA ARG A 98 4.42 3.94 -20.82
C ARG A 98 4.17 3.10 -22.07
N ASN A 99 3.71 1.86 -21.91
CA ASN A 99 3.49 0.94 -23.02
C ASN A 99 2.30 1.32 -23.92
N ARG A 100 1.34 2.13 -23.44
CA ARG A 100 0.23 2.67 -24.26
C ARG A 100 0.65 3.86 -25.13
N LYS A 101 1.79 4.49 -24.86
CA LYS A 101 2.29 5.67 -25.57
C LYS A 101 3.29 5.34 -26.68
N ASN A 102 3.71 4.08 -26.76
CA ASN A 102 4.55 3.52 -27.81
C ASN A 102 3.66 2.81 -28.83
#